data_AF-A0A1C5YEF3-F1
#
_entry.id   AF-A0A1C5YEF3-F1
#
_cell.length_a   1.000
_cell.length_b   1.000
_cell.length_c   1.000
_cell.angle_alpha   90.00
_cell.angle_beta   90.00
_cell.angle_gamma   90.00
#
_symmetry.space_group_name_H-M   'P 1'
#
loop_
_entity.id
_entity.type
_entity.pdbx_description
1 polymer ?
#
loop_
_entity_poly.entity_id
_entity_poly.type
_entity_poly.pdbx_seq_one_letter_code
_entity_poly.pdbx_strand_id
1 'polypeptide(L)'
;MKYCVHNHCEEVPEVDYEDGLTFLYFNTGGTRGGNEAIHALLTYLQDSRKENVVDEATDRLHKLVTKVKEKPEVKLEYMKFEDIIYWEKKDSYKEGEATGRENAYKEMIISLLQAHGEVPSDLRDKINAIEDTGILEELVKKAASAAGTEEFEAALQQYSSQEE
;
A
#
# COMPACT_ATOMS: atom_id res chain seq x y z
N MET A 1 24.63 13.89 -15.20
CA MET A 1 25.90 14.57 -15.56
C MET A 1 26.90 14.50 -14.42
N LYS A 2 28.17 14.15 -14.68
CA LYS A 2 29.27 14.12 -13.69
C LYS A 2 30.03 15.44 -13.72
N TYR A 3 30.14 16.11 -12.59
CA TYR A 3 31.00 17.28 -12.43
C TYR A 3 32.22 16.88 -11.59
N CYS A 4 33.40 17.30 -12.03
CA CYS A 4 34.59 17.27 -11.19
C CYS A 4 34.75 18.67 -10.59
N VAL A 5 34.33 18.82 -9.34
CA VAL A 5 34.57 20.03 -8.55
C VAL A 5 35.82 19.77 -7.73
N HIS A 6 36.82 20.65 -7.86
CA HIS A 6 38.04 20.58 -7.06
C HIS A 6 37.89 21.56 -5.90
N ASN A 7 37.52 21.04 -4.73
CA ASN A 7 37.63 21.79 -3.49
C ASN A 7 39.08 21.69 -3.02
N HIS A 8 39.71 22.83 -2.75
CA HIS A 8 41.05 22.90 -2.17
C HIS A 8 40.90 23.28 -0.69
N CYS A 9 41.50 22.50 0.19
CA CYS A 9 41.61 22.84 1.61
C CYS A 9 42.78 23.83 1.76
N GLU A 10 42.56 24.98 2.40
CA GLU A 10 43.66 25.85 2.82
C GLU A 10 44.28 25.27 4.11
N GLU A 11 45.36 24.51 3.93
CA GLU A 11 46.02 23.78 5.01
C GLU A 11 47.12 24.60 5.67
N VAL A 12 47.43 24.30 6.93
CA VAL A 12 48.58 24.89 7.63
C VAL A 12 49.85 24.29 7.02
N PRO A 13 50.87 25.08 6.62
CA PRO A 13 52.04 24.60 5.86
C PRO A 13 52.86 23.47 6.50
N GLU A 14 52.64 23.19 7.78
CA GLU A 14 53.38 22.22 8.58
C GLU A 14 52.68 20.85 8.65
N VAL A 15 51.42 20.75 8.18
CA VAL A 15 50.60 19.54 8.28
C VAL A 15 49.75 19.36 7.03
N ASP A 16 50.04 18.32 6.24
CA ASP A 16 49.18 17.91 5.13
C ASP A 16 47.96 17.13 5.67
N TYR A 17 46.76 17.49 5.23
CA TYR A 17 45.49 16.93 5.72
C TYR A 17 45.19 15.53 5.14
N GLU A 18 45.79 15.15 3.99
CA GLU A 18 45.77 13.83 3.30
C GLU A 18 44.65 12.82 3.69
N ASP A 19 43.38 13.23 3.70
CA ASP A 19 42.27 12.37 4.15
C ASP A 19 41.81 11.36 3.08
N GLY A 20 42.33 11.48 1.85
CA GLY A 20 42.01 10.61 0.72
C GLY A 20 40.55 10.71 0.25
N LEU A 21 39.78 11.69 0.72
CA LEU A 21 38.37 11.80 0.38
C LEU A 21 38.19 12.33 -1.05
N THR A 22 37.40 11.60 -1.84
CA THR A 22 37.02 12.02 -3.20
C THR A 22 35.52 12.29 -3.25
N PHE A 23 35.15 13.54 -3.54
CA PHE A 23 33.76 13.95 -3.66
C PHE A 23 33.31 13.86 -5.13
N LEU A 24 32.24 13.10 -5.37
CA LEU A 24 31.62 12.98 -6.70
C LEU A 24 30.27 13.69 -6.71
N TYR A 25 30.12 14.68 -7.58
CA TYR A 25 28.89 15.45 -7.72
C TYR A 25 28.10 15.00 -8.94
N PHE A 26 26.87 14.55 -8.69
CA PHE A 26 25.93 14.16 -9.72
C PHE A 26 24.79 15.17 -9.80
N ASN A 27 24.56 15.71 -10.99
CA ASN A 27 23.38 16.50 -11.26
C ASN A 27 22.27 15.61 -11.81
N THR A 28 21.17 15.56 -11.07
CA THR A 28 20.00 14.74 -11.40
C THR A 28 19.17 15.31 -12.55
N GLY A 29 19.18 16.64 -12.78
CA GLY A 29 18.49 17.29 -13.91
C GLY A 29 19.36 17.47 -15.16
N GLY A 30 20.60 16.95 -15.16
CA GLY A 30 21.54 17.13 -16.26
C GLY A 30 21.29 16.19 -17.43
N THR A 31 21.21 16.72 -18.65
CA THR A 31 20.91 15.96 -19.89
C THR A 31 22.14 15.43 -20.63
N ARG A 32 23.36 15.68 -20.15
CA ARG A 32 24.62 15.29 -20.81
C ARG A 32 25.50 14.43 -19.90
N GLY A 33 26.07 13.36 -20.45
CA GLY A 33 27.06 12.50 -19.80
C GLY A 33 26.53 11.64 -18.65
N GLY A 34 27.26 10.54 -18.36
CA GLY A 34 26.76 9.43 -17.55
C GLY A 34 26.38 8.24 -18.45
N ASN A 35 26.31 7.04 -17.86
CA ASN A 35 25.75 5.87 -18.54
C ASN A 35 24.28 5.70 -18.14
N GLU A 36 23.58 4.79 -18.82
CA GLU A 36 22.16 4.52 -18.56
C GLU A 36 21.88 4.15 -17.10
N ALA A 37 22.78 3.39 -16.46
CA ALA A 37 22.66 3.04 -15.04
C ALA A 37 22.68 4.26 -14.11
N ILE A 38 23.57 5.23 -14.36
CA ILE A 38 23.59 6.49 -13.59
C ILE A 38 22.33 7.30 -13.87
N HIS A 39 21.83 7.32 -15.11
CA HIS A 39 20.58 8.01 -15.44
C HIS A 39 19.38 7.38 -14.70
N ALA A 40 19.28 6.05 -14.70
CA ALA A 40 18.27 5.31 -13.96
C ALA A 40 18.30 5.64 -12.47
N LEU A 41 19.48 5.56 -11.86
CA LEU A 41 19.68 5.89 -10.44
C LEU A 41 19.28 7.33 -10.11
N LEU A 42 19.76 8.31 -10.88
CA LEU A 42 19.49 9.72 -10.61
C LEU A 42 18.00 10.08 -10.81
N THR A 43 17.36 9.46 -11.81
CA THR A 43 15.92 9.61 -12.04
C THR A 43 15.14 9.08 -10.84
N TYR A 44 15.50 7.90 -10.35
CA TYR A 44 14.89 7.32 -9.16
C TYR A 44 15.13 8.15 -7.90
N LEU A 45 16.31 8.75 -7.71
CA LEU A 45 16.59 9.61 -6.55
C LEU A 45 15.79 10.92 -6.57
N GLN A 46 15.46 11.46 -7.75
CA GLN A 46 14.54 12.60 -7.84
C GLN A 46 13.12 12.20 -7.49
N ASP A 47 12.70 11.04 -7.99
CA ASP A 47 11.33 10.56 -7.86
C ASP A 47 11.33 9.05 -7.56
N SER A 48 11.28 8.74 -6.27
CA SER A 48 11.51 7.42 -5.69
C SER A 48 10.32 6.45 -5.80
N ARG A 49 9.40 6.69 -6.75
CA ARG A 49 8.22 5.85 -6.99
C ARG A 49 8.56 4.59 -7.80
N LYS A 50 7.66 3.61 -7.76
CA LYS A 50 7.87 2.29 -8.38
C LYS A 50 7.96 2.37 -9.91
N GLU A 51 7.30 3.35 -10.52
CA GLU A 51 7.28 3.59 -11.96
C GLU A 51 8.66 3.97 -12.51
N ASN A 52 9.55 4.50 -11.65
CA ASN A 52 10.92 4.88 -12.02
C ASN A 52 11.95 3.77 -11.71
N VAL A 53 11.49 2.57 -11.33
CA VAL A 53 12.35 1.40 -11.17
C VAL A 53 12.53 0.73 -12.52
N VAL A 54 13.75 0.83 -13.08
CA VAL A 54 14.03 0.39 -14.45
C VAL A 54 15.09 -0.71 -14.54
N ASP A 55 15.88 -0.92 -13.48
CA ASP A 55 16.93 -1.91 -13.42
C ASP A 55 17.00 -2.62 -12.06
N GLU A 56 17.84 -3.65 -11.95
CA GLU A 56 17.98 -4.42 -10.71
C GLU A 56 18.55 -3.57 -9.55
N ALA A 57 19.42 -2.61 -9.86
CA ALA A 57 20.03 -1.75 -8.84
C ALA A 57 18.99 -0.81 -8.21
N THR A 58 18.15 -0.18 -9.04
CA THR A 58 17.03 0.66 -8.62
C THR A 58 15.94 -0.15 -7.93
N ASP A 59 15.69 -1.41 -8.32
CA ASP A 59 14.75 -2.28 -7.60
C ASP A 59 15.24 -2.62 -6.19
N ARG A 60 16.52 -2.97 -6.05
CA ARG A 60 17.14 -3.19 -4.73
C ARG A 60 17.07 -1.92 -3.87
N LEU A 61 17.34 -0.75 -4.44
CA LEU A 61 17.24 0.53 -3.75
C LEU A 61 15.79 0.83 -3.35
N HIS A 62 14.83 0.61 -4.24
CA HIS A 62 13.41 0.82 -3.99
C HIS A 62 12.93 -0.01 -2.80
N LYS A 63 13.30 -1.29 -2.74
CA LYS A 63 12.98 -2.17 -1.59
C LYS A 63 13.49 -1.62 -0.27
N LEU A 64 14.69 -1.04 -0.25
CA LEU A 64 15.25 -0.41 0.95
C LEU A 64 14.49 0.86 1.31
N VAL A 65 14.21 1.72 0.33
CA VAL A 65 13.46 2.97 0.52
C VAL A 65 12.06 2.70 1.02
N THR A 66 11.34 1.73 0.46
CA THR A 66 9.98 1.35 0.91
C THR A 66 9.99 0.91 2.38
N LYS A 67 10.93 0.05 2.77
CA LYS A 67 11.07 -0.39 4.17
C LYS A 67 11.34 0.77 5.13
N VAL A 68 12.07 1.79 4.69
CA VAL A 68 12.34 2.97 5.50
C VAL A 68 11.12 3.88 5.57
N LYS A 69 10.38 4.07 4.47
CA LYS A 69 9.14 4.87 4.42
C LYS A 69 8.01 4.29 5.27
N GLU A 70 7.98 2.97 5.48
CA GLU A 70 7.00 2.31 6.36
C GLU A 70 7.25 2.54 7.85
N LYS A 71 8.45 3.00 8.24
CA LYS A 71 8.77 3.26 9.64
C LYS A 71 8.01 4.47 10.18
N PRO A 72 7.37 4.39 11.36
CA PRO A 72 6.57 5.48 11.91
C PRO A 72 7.31 6.81 12.02
N GLU A 73 8.60 6.76 12.38
CA GLU A 73 9.45 7.95 12.57
C GLU A 73 9.64 8.70 11.24
N VAL A 74 9.83 7.97 10.15
CA VAL A 74 10.04 8.56 8.82
C VAL A 74 8.71 9.02 8.21
N LYS A 75 7.64 8.25 8.42
CA LYS A 75 6.32 8.51 7.84
C LYS A 75 5.77 9.86 8.30
N LEU A 76 5.99 10.23 9.56
CA LEU A 76 5.47 11.46 10.15
C LEU A 76 6.38 12.66 9.92
N GLU A 77 7.70 12.48 9.93
CA GLU A 77 8.65 13.59 10.04
C GLU A 77 9.35 13.95 8.72
N TYR A 78 9.49 13.00 7.78
CA TYR A 78 10.37 13.17 6.60
C TYR A 78 9.71 12.89 5.25
N MET A 79 8.44 12.49 5.22
CA MET A 79 7.72 12.30 3.96
C MET A 79 7.35 13.63 3.31
N LYS A 80 7.51 13.71 1.99
CA LYS A 80 7.00 14.85 1.22
C LYS A 80 5.48 14.76 1.13
N PHE A 81 4.81 15.91 0.98
CA PHE A 81 3.35 15.95 0.80
C PHE A 81 2.84 15.06 -0.33
N GLU A 82 3.55 14.99 -1.46
CA GLU A 82 3.18 14.10 -2.58
C GLU A 82 3.25 12.62 -2.22
N ASP A 83 4.24 12.22 -1.39
CA ASP A 83 4.33 10.86 -0.88
C ASP A 83 3.13 10.56 0.03
N ILE A 84 2.76 11.49 0.93
CA ILE A 84 1.60 11.33 1.83
C ILE A 84 0.33 11.09 1.03
N ILE A 85 0.04 11.93 0.04
CA ILE A 85 -1.14 11.80 -0.83
C ILE A 85 -1.14 10.46 -1.57
N TYR A 86 0.03 10.00 -2.04
CA TYR A 86 0.15 8.70 -2.71
C TYR A 86 -0.23 7.55 -1.77
N TRP A 87 0.26 7.57 -0.54
CA TRP A 87 -0.04 6.52 0.45
C TRP A 87 -1.48 6.58 0.94
N GLU A 88 -2.03 7.76 1.22
CA GLU A 88 -3.45 7.92 1.57
C GLU A 88 -4.35 7.37 0.47
N LYS A 89 -4.09 7.70 -0.81
CA LYS A 89 -4.87 7.14 -1.93
C LYS A 89 -4.76 5.61 -2.02
N LYS A 90 -3.57 5.07 -1.79
CA LYS A 90 -3.32 3.63 -1.82
C LYS A 90 -4.03 2.91 -0.69
N ASP A 91 -4.01 3.49 0.51
CA ASP A 91 -4.68 2.94 1.69
C ASP A 91 -6.20 3.05 1.53
N SER A 92 -6.72 4.20 1.07
CA SER A 92 -8.15 4.37 0.75
C SER A 92 -8.64 3.44 -0.37
N TYR A 93 -7.80 3.11 -1.36
CA TYR A 93 -8.17 2.13 -2.39
C TYR A 93 -8.32 0.73 -1.80
N LYS A 94 -7.40 0.31 -0.93
CA LYS A 94 -7.49 -0.99 -0.25
C LYS A 94 -8.68 -1.06 0.70
N GLU A 95 -8.92 0.01 1.46
CA GLU A 95 -10.07 0.12 2.35
C GLU A 95 -11.37 0.09 1.54
N GLY A 96 -11.45 0.84 0.44
CA GLY A 96 -12.57 0.79 -0.49
C GLY A 96 -12.78 -0.57 -1.16
N GLU A 97 -11.71 -1.32 -1.46
CA GLU A 97 -11.79 -2.69 -1.97
C GLU A 97 -12.35 -3.65 -0.91
N ALA A 98 -11.89 -3.54 0.34
CA ALA A 98 -12.40 -4.32 1.47
C ALA A 98 -13.89 -4.04 1.73
N THR A 99 -14.26 -2.77 1.90
CA THR A 99 -15.66 -2.35 2.07
C THR A 99 -16.53 -2.74 0.86
N GLY A 100 -15.97 -2.62 -0.36
CA GLY A 100 -16.65 -3.05 -1.58
C GLY A 100 -16.93 -4.56 -1.61
N ARG A 101 -15.97 -5.37 -1.13
CA ARG A 101 -16.11 -6.83 -1.03
C ARG A 101 -17.12 -7.23 0.06
N GLU A 102 -17.11 -6.58 1.21
CA GLU A 102 -18.10 -6.78 2.27
C GLU A 102 -19.52 -6.50 1.75
N ASN A 103 -19.72 -5.35 1.11
CA ASN A 103 -21.01 -4.99 0.52
C ASN A 103 -21.44 -5.98 -0.57
N ALA A 104 -20.51 -6.45 -1.41
CA ALA A 104 -20.81 -7.46 -2.41
C ALA A 104 -21.30 -8.77 -1.80
N TYR A 105 -20.70 -9.24 -0.71
CA TYR A 105 -21.17 -10.45 -0.02
C TYR A 105 -22.54 -10.24 0.64
N LYS A 106 -22.77 -9.09 1.28
CA LYS A 106 -24.09 -8.74 1.85
C LYS A 106 -25.19 -8.78 0.80
N GLU A 107 -24.98 -8.10 -0.33
CA GLU A 107 -25.92 -8.09 -1.45
C GLU A 107 -26.13 -9.49 -2.04
N MET A 108 -25.07 -10.29 -2.15
CA MET A 108 -25.16 -11.65 -2.66
C MET A 108 -25.97 -12.58 -1.75
N ILE A 109 -25.78 -12.48 -0.42
CA ILE A 109 -26.59 -13.22 0.56
C ILE A 109 -28.07 -12.83 0.42
N ILE A 110 -28.36 -11.52 0.42
CA ILE A 110 -29.74 -11.02 0.32
C ILE A 110 -30.39 -11.48 -0.99
N SER A 111 -29.67 -11.41 -2.11
CA SER A 111 -30.16 -11.84 -3.43
C SER A 111 -30.45 -13.34 -3.49
N LEU A 112 -29.58 -14.17 -2.91
CA LEU A 112 -29.80 -15.62 -2.84
C LEU A 112 -31.04 -15.94 -2.02
N LEU A 113 -31.21 -15.30 -0.85
CA LEU A 113 -32.39 -15.49 -0.01
C LEU A 113 -33.68 -15.01 -0.69
N GLN A 114 -33.62 -13.90 -1.44
CA GLN A 114 -34.74 -13.39 -2.24
C GLN A 114 -35.24 -14.38 -3.29
N ALA A 115 -34.37 -15.27 -3.80
CA ALA A 115 -34.77 -16.30 -4.75
C ALA A 115 -35.71 -17.35 -4.12
N HIS A 116 -35.67 -17.50 -2.78
CA HIS A 116 -36.48 -18.46 -2.03
C HIS A 116 -37.72 -17.82 -1.37
N GLY A 117 -37.84 -16.50 -1.36
CA GLY A 117 -38.98 -15.79 -0.77
C GLY A 117 -38.66 -14.34 -0.39
N GLU A 118 -39.63 -13.64 0.20
CA GLU A 118 -39.40 -12.28 0.66
C GLU A 118 -38.49 -12.29 1.91
N VAL A 119 -37.37 -11.59 1.85
CA VAL A 119 -36.42 -11.49 2.96
C VAL A 119 -36.91 -10.44 3.95
N PRO A 120 -37.21 -10.80 5.21
CA PRO A 120 -37.66 -9.86 6.24
C PRO A 120 -36.66 -8.71 6.44
N SER A 121 -37.16 -7.51 6.76
CA SER A 121 -36.32 -6.34 7.04
C SER A 121 -35.32 -6.61 8.16
N ASP A 122 -35.77 -7.25 9.24
CA ASP A 122 -34.95 -7.53 10.42
C ASP A 122 -33.76 -8.45 10.08
N LEU A 123 -33.96 -9.39 9.15
CA LEU A 123 -32.89 -10.28 8.68
C LEU A 123 -31.89 -9.54 7.78
N ARG A 124 -32.36 -8.61 6.94
CA ARG A 124 -31.47 -7.75 6.14
C ARG A 124 -30.59 -6.86 7.02
N ASP A 125 -31.18 -6.28 8.06
CA ASP A 125 -30.45 -5.41 8.98
C ASP A 125 -29.38 -6.21 9.75
N LYS A 126 -29.69 -7.44 10.18
CA LYS A 126 -28.70 -8.36 10.78
C LYS A 126 -27.55 -8.68 9.82
N ILE A 127 -27.83 -8.98 8.54
CA ILE A 127 -26.78 -9.25 7.54
C ILE A 127 -25.92 -8.00 7.30
N ASN A 128 -26.54 -6.83 7.22
CA ASN A 128 -25.84 -5.57 6.98
C ASN A 128 -24.97 -5.13 8.16
N ALA A 129 -25.29 -5.55 9.39
CA ALA A 129 -24.51 -5.28 10.60
C ALA A 129 -23.24 -6.13 10.71
N ILE A 130 -23.06 -7.17 9.89
CA ILE A 130 -21.86 -8.02 9.91
C ILE A 130 -20.72 -7.30 9.18
N GLU A 131 -19.59 -7.07 9.85
CA GLU A 131 -18.40 -6.46 9.25
C GLU A 131 -17.31 -7.50 8.93
N ASP A 132 -17.36 -8.69 9.55
CA ASP A 132 -16.37 -9.74 9.30
C ASP A 132 -16.57 -10.38 7.92
N THR A 133 -15.60 -10.16 7.03
CA THR A 133 -15.61 -10.65 5.66
C THR A 133 -15.53 -12.18 5.55
N GLY A 134 -14.90 -12.85 6.53
CA GLY A 134 -14.80 -14.31 6.60
C GLY A 134 -16.14 -14.95 6.96
N ILE A 135 -16.84 -14.37 7.94
CA ILE A 135 -18.21 -14.79 8.29
C ILE A 135 -19.15 -14.56 7.10
N LEU A 136 -19.06 -13.41 6.44
CA LEU A 136 -19.84 -13.12 5.24
C LEU A 136 -19.61 -14.15 4.12
N GLU A 137 -18.37 -14.60 3.89
CA GLU A 137 -18.08 -15.63 2.89
C GLU A 137 -18.73 -16.99 3.23
N GLU A 138 -18.70 -17.40 4.51
CA GLU A 138 -19.39 -18.62 4.94
C GLU A 138 -20.91 -18.50 4.80
N LEU A 139 -21.48 -17.34 5.15
CA LEU A 139 -22.90 -17.07 5.02
C LEU A 139 -23.36 -17.09 3.57
N VAL A 140 -22.56 -16.63 2.60
CA VAL A 140 -22.87 -16.78 1.17
C VAL A 140 -23.05 -18.25 0.80
N LYS A 141 -22.17 -19.14 1.28
CA LYS A 141 -22.26 -20.60 1.02
C LYS A 141 -23.51 -21.21 1.64
N LYS A 142 -23.86 -20.77 2.86
CA LYS A 142 -25.08 -21.20 3.55
C LYS A 142 -26.33 -20.68 2.86
N ALA A 143 -26.38 -19.41 2.44
CA ALA A 143 -27.49 -18.84 1.70
C ALA A 143 -27.72 -19.55 0.37
N ALA A 144 -26.66 -19.96 -0.33
CA ALA A 144 -26.76 -20.73 -1.56
C ALA A 144 -27.28 -22.17 -1.35
N SER A 145 -27.14 -22.71 -0.14
CA SER A 145 -27.50 -24.09 0.21
C SER A 145 -28.82 -24.19 0.99
N ALA A 146 -29.35 -23.07 1.48
CA ALA A 146 -30.56 -23.03 2.29
C ALA A 146 -31.81 -23.27 1.43
N ALA A 147 -32.77 -24.02 1.96
CA ALA A 147 -34.06 -24.23 1.30
C ALA A 147 -35.02 -23.03 1.49
N GLY A 148 -34.71 -22.09 2.39
CA GLY A 148 -35.51 -20.91 2.68
C GLY A 148 -34.88 -19.96 3.71
N THR A 149 -35.53 -18.82 3.93
CA THR A 149 -35.06 -17.74 4.83
C THR A 149 -34.99 -18.15 6.30
N GLU A 150 -35.91 -19.00 6.77
CA GLU A 150 -35.94 -19.49 8.16
C GLU A 150 -34.74 -20.39 8.50
N GLU A 151 -34.34 -21.27 7.57
CA GLU A 151 -33.19 -22.15 7.75
C GLU A 151 -31.88 -21.36 7.80
N PHE A 152 -31.79 -20.32 6.98
CA PHE A 152 -30.66 -19.39 7.01
C PHE A 152 -30.61 -18.59 8.31
N GLU A 153 -31.75 -18.10 8.81
CA GLU A 153 -31.80 -17.34 10.07
C GLU A 153 -31.40 -18.20 11.28
N ALA A 154 -31.79 -19.48 11.31
CA ALA A 154 -31.33 -20.41 12.33
C ALA A 154 -29.80 -20.64 12.27
N ALA A 155 -29.23 -20.68 11.07
CA ALA A 155 -27.79 -20.79 10.89
C ALA A 155 -27.04 -19.49 11.28
N LEU A 156 -27.69 -18.32 11.15
CA LEU A 156 -27.15 -17.04 11.56
C LEU A 156 -27.07 -16.92 13.10
N GLN A 157 -28.07 -17.43 13.83
CA GLN A 157 -28.08 -17.45 15.30
C GLN A 157 -26.91 -18.24 15.91
N GLN A 158 -26.37 -19.24 15.20
CA GLN A 158 -25.20 -19.99 15.64
C GLN A 158 -23.93 -19.13 15.69
N TYR A 159 -23.83 -18.10 14.86
CA TYR A 159 -22.71 -17.15 14.88
C TYR A 159 -22.91 -16.05 15.92
N SER A 160 -24.16 -15.62 16.15
CA SER A 160 -24.50 -14.67 17.23
C SER A 160 -24.27 -15.22 18.64
N SER A 161 -24.26 -16.55 18.79
CA SER A 161 -24.08 -17.25 20.08
C SER A 161 -22.63 -17.62 20.38
N GLN A 162 -21.69 -17.30 19.49
CA GLN A 162 -20.24 -17.55 19.69
C GLN A 162 -19.48 -16.30 20.17
N GLU A 163 -20.17 -15.17 20.35
CA GLU A 163 -19.62 -13.92 20.90
C GLU A 163 -19.88 -13.73 22.41
N GLU A 164 -20.48 -14.71 23.12
CA GLU A 164 -20.56 -14.78 24.59
C GLU A 164 -19.60 -15.83 25.18
#